data_AF-A0A537VMM4-F1
#
_entry.id   AF-A0A537VMM4-F1
#
_cell.length_a   1.000
_cell.length_b   1.000
_cell.length_c   1.000
_cell.angle_alpha   90.00
_cell.angle_beta   90.00
_cell.angle_gamma   90.00
#
_symmetry.space_group_name_H-M   'P 1'
#
loop_
_entity.id
_entity.type
_entity.pdbx_description
1 polymer ?
#
loop_
_entity_poly.entity_id
_entity_poly.type
_entity_poly.pdbx_seq_one_letter_code
_entity_poly.pdbx_strand_id
1 'polypeptide(L)'
;MSVDAWRAGREAFWRFPKRAPWALRLIQVQISMVYLFTFWAKARGSRWIAGTAVAESLRVGDVSRIHLPYGLTNSLLIANVMTYGTLVVELSLAILIWNRRLRPWVIAAGIALHLFIELAFALGFFSIVMITSYISFVPEDAMERWLSGVRSRLRRSRSRVARRVAEAGDATPIAHLDPASP
;
A
#
# COMPACT_ATOMS: atom_id res chain seq x y z
N MET A 1 -12.17 17.39 38.34
CA MET A 1 -11.17 16.92 37.34
C MET A 1 -10.85 18.08 36.42
N SER A 2 -9.61 18.59 36.40
CA SER A 2 -9.25 19.73 35.53
C SER A 2 -9.02 19.27 34.09
N VAL A 3 -9.34 20.14 33.13
CA VAL A 3 -9.18 19.88 31.69
C VAL A 3 -7.71 19.62 31.33
N ASP A 4 -6.77 20.16 32.10
CA ASP A 4 -5.33 19.96 31.91
C ASP A 4 -4.88 18.55 32.26
N ALA A 5 -5.45 17.93 33.31
CA ALA A 5 -5.16 16.53 33.64
C ALA A 5 -5.66 15.57 32.55
N TRP A 6 -6.80 15.88 31.93
CA TRP A 6 -7.34 15.12 30.79
C TRP A 6 -6.50 15.28 29.52
N ARG A 7 -5.99 16.50 29.23
CA ARG A 7 -5.07 16.74 28.10
C ARG A 7 -3.71 16.07 28.31
N ALA A 8 -3.14 16.18 29.51
CA ALA A 8 -1.87 15.54 29.86
C ALA A 8 -1.94 14.00 29.78
N GLY A 9 -3.06 13.40 30.21
CA GLY A 9 -3.29 11.97 30.07
C GLY A 9 -3.38 11.51 28.60
N ARG A 10 -4.00 12.32 27.73
CA ARG A 10 -3.99 12.06 26.29
C ARG A 10 -2.59 12.15 25.70
N GLU A 11 -1.80 13.16 26.04
CA GLU A 11 -0.43 13.29 25.51
C GLU A 11 0.51 12.18 26.01
N ALA A 12 0.35 11.74 27.25
CA ALA A 12 1.12 10.61 27.80
C ALA A 12 0.82 9.29 27.08
N PHE A 13 -0.42 9.05 26.64
CA PHE A 13 -0.80 7.87 25.85
C PHE A 13 -0.07 7.80 24.49
N TRP A 14 0.23 8.96 23.88
CA TRP A 14 0.93 9.04 22.59
C TRP A 14 2.46 9.04 22.71
N ARG A 15 3.02 9.02 23.92
CA ARG A 15 4.46 8.91 24.14
C ARG A 15 4.90 7.45 24.05
N PHE A 16 5.37 7.05 22.89
CA PHE A 16 6.01 5.74 22.71
C PHE A 16 7.45 5.77 23.23
N PRO A 17 7.84 4.93 24.20
CA PRO A 17 9.22 4.79 24.62
C PRO A 17 10.08 4.36 23.43
N LYS A 18 11.30 4.91 23.29
CA LYS A 18 12.29 4.42 22.32
C LYS A 18 12.61 2.96 22.64
N ARG A 19 11.91 2.01 22.00
CA ARG A 19 12.14 0.57 22.16
C ARG A 19 13.18 0.10 21.14
N ALA A 20 13.92 -0.94 21.50
CA ALA A 20 14.92 -1.53 20.62
C ALA A 20 14.26 -1.99 19.30
N PRO A 21 14.88 -1.73 18.12
CA PRO A 21 14.25 -1.94 16.82
C PRO A 21 14.14 -3.42 16.40
N TRP A 22 14.45 -4.36 17.30
CA TRP A 22 14.56 -5.79 17.00
C TRP A 22 13.29 -6.41 16.44
N ALA A 23 12.11 -6.07 16.99
CA ALA A 23 10.85 -6.59 16.47
C ALA A 23 10.62 -6.20 14.99
N LEU A 24 10.92 -4.95 14.64
CA LEU A 24 10.82 -4.48 13.25
C LEU A 24 11.84 -5.18 12.35
N ARG A 25 13.08 -5.36 12.82
CA ARG A 25 14.14 -6.08 12.08
C ARG A 25 13.78 -7.53 11.84
N LEU A 26 13.17 -8.21 12.81
CA LEU A 26 12.72 -9.60 12.67
C LEU A 26 11.63 -9.71 11.60
N ILE A 27 10.66 -8.79 11.58
CA ILE A 27 9.65 -8.74 10.51
C ILE A 27 10.31 -8.51 9.15
N GLN A 28 11.24 -7.56 9.04
CA GLN A 28 11.96 -7.30 7.78
C GLN A 28 12.70 -8.54 7.28
N VAL A 29 13.44 -9.24 8.16
CA VAL A 29 14.13 -10.48 7.83
C VAL A 29 13.14 -11.56 7.40
N GLN A 30 12.04 -11.72 8.12
CA GLN A 30 10.99 -12.68 7.77
C GLN A 30 10.44 -12.43 6.36
N ILE A 31 10.14 -11.18 6.00
CA ILE A 31 9.66 -10.84 4.66
C ILE A 31 10.73 -11.13 3.59
N SER A 32 12.00 -10.81 3.84
CA SER A 32 13.09 -11.17 2.92
C SER A 32 13.21 -12.69 2.74
N MET A 33 13.05 -13.48 3.80
CA MET A 33 13.07 -14.94 3.73
C MET A 33 11.88 -15.48 2.94
N VAL A 34 10.68 -14.93 3.12
CA VAL A 34 9.50 -15.30 2.33
C VAL A 34 9.81 -15.17 0.83
N TYR A 35 10.30 -14.02 0.38
CA TYR A 35 10.64 -13.82 -1.04
C TYR A 35 11.79 -14.70 -1.53
N LEU A 36 12.79 -14.94 -0.69
CA LEU A 36 13.91 -15.81 -1.05
C LEU A 36 13.43 -17.24 -1.28
N PHE A 37 12.59 -17.76 -0.39
CA PHE A 37 12.05 -19.11 -0.52
C PHE A 37 11.04 -19.23 -1.66
N THR A 38 10.19 -18.22 -1.91
CA THR A 38 9.29 -18.26 -3.08
C THR A 38 10.08 -18.26 -4.38
N PHE A 39 11.09 -17.40 -4.50
CA PHE A 39 12.00 -17.39 -5.64
C PHE A 39 12.68 -18.75 -5.80
N TRP A 40 13.27 -19.29 -4.73
CA TRP A 40 13.98 -20.58 -4.77
C TRP A 40 13.07 -21.74 -5.22
N ALA A 41 11.86 -21.81 -4.66
CA ALA A 41 10.89 -22.83 -5.02
C ALA A 41 10.47 -22.72 -6.50
N LYS A 42 10.26 -21.49 -7.00
CA LYS A 42 9.87 -21.23 -8.38
C LYS A 42 11.02 -21.48 -9.35
N ALA A 43 12.23 -21.03 -9.04
CA ALA A 43 13.41 -21.17 -9.90
C ALA A 43 13.76 -22.63 -10.24
N ARG A 44 13.30 -23.59 -9.43
CA ARG A 44 13.48 -25.03 -9.67
C ARG A 44 12.30 -25.70 -10.41
N GLY A 45 11.20 -24.99 -10.62
CA GLY A 45 10.03 -25.52 -11.30
C GLY A 45 10.21 -25.50 -12.82
N SER A 46 9.90 -26.62 -13.49
CA SER A 46 10.06 -26.76 -14.94
C SER A 46 9.34 -25.66 -15.74
N ARG A 47 8.12 -25.28 -15.36
CA ARG A 47 7.35 -24.19 -16.00
C ARG A 47 7.98 -22.81 -15.85
N TRP A 48 8.66 -22.56 -14.73
CA TRP A 48 9.32 -21.28 -14.47
C TRP A 48 10.62 -21.18 -15.27
N ILE A 49 11.38 -22.28 -15.34
CA ILE A 49 12.56 -22.40 -16.19
C ILE A 49 12.18 -22.30 -17.67
N ALA A 50 11.03 -22.85 -18.07
CA ALA A 50 10.51 -22.74 -19.43
C ALA A 50 9.95 -21.33 -19.75
N GLY A 51 9.79 -20.45 -18.75
CA GLY A 51 9.26 -19.10 -18.93
C GLY A 51 7.75 -19.03 -19.18
N THR A 52 7.02 -20.14 -19.06
CA THR A 52 5.58 -20.23 -19.36
C THR A 52 4.69 -20.18 -18.12
N ALA A 53 5.25 -20.26 -16.90
CA ALA A 53 4.50 -20.43 -15.66
C ALA A 53 3.35 -19.43 -15.46
N VAL A 54 3.56 -18.15 -15.72
CA VAL A 54 2.51 -17.13 -15.50
C VAL A 54 1.41 -17.25 -16.55
N ALA A 55 1.77 -17.46 -17.81
CA ALA A 55 0.80 -17.62 -18.89
C ALA A 55 -0.03 -18.91 -18.74
N GLU A 56 0.59 -20.00 -18.28
CA GLU A 56 -0.12 -21.24 -17.94
C GLU A 56 -1.05 -21.04 -16.75
N SER A 57 -0.60 -20.37 -15.69
CA SER A 57 -1.43 -20.12 -14.50
C SER A 57 -2.67 -19.29 -14.81
N LEU A 58 -2.56 -18.32 -15.73
CA LEU A 58 -3.68 -17.49 -16.20
C LEU A 58 -4.71 -18.27 -17.02
N ARG A 59 -4.41 -19.50 -17.46
CA ARG A 59 -5.35 -20.37 -18.19
C ARG A 59 -6.04 -21.38 -17.28
N VAL A 60 -5.59 -21.52 -16.02
CA VAL A 60 -6.20 -22.42 -15.04
C VAL A 60 -7.42 -21.71 -14.43
N GLY A 61 -8.61 -22.06 -14.91
CA GLY A 61 -9.88 -21.42 -14.53
C GLY A 61 -10.17 -21.42 -13.03
N ASP A 62 -9.67 -22.41 -12.29
CA ASP A 62 -9.90 -22.52 -10.84
C ASP A 62 -9.15 -21.45 -10.02
N VAL A 63 -8.06 -20.89 -10.56
CA VAL A 63 -7.19 -19.95 -9.83
C VAL A 63 -7.24 -18.56 -10.46
N SER A 64 -7.53 -18.45 -11.76
CA SER A 64 -7.63 -17.17 -12.47
C SER A 64 -8.93 -16.43 -12.18
N ARG A 65 -8.85 -15.14 -11.82
CA ARG A 65 -10.02 -14.24 -11.70
C ARG A 65 -10.43 -13.62 -13.02
N ILE A 66 -9.48 -13.40 -13.93
CA ILE A 66 -9.69 -12.74 -15.22
C ILE A 66 -9.30 -13.67 -16.36
N HIS A 67 -10.14 -13.69 -17.40
CA HIS A 67 -9.83 -14.36 -18.66
C HIS A 67 -9.18 -13.35 -19.59
N LEU A 68 -7.85 -13.39 -19.70
CA LEU A 68 -7.16 -12.56 -20.69
C LEU A 68 -7.42 -13.06 -22.12
N PRO A 69 -7.44 -12.16 -23.12
CA PRO A 69 -7.59 -12.54 -24.52
C PRO A 69 -6.50 -13.54 -24.92
N TYR A 70 -6.90 -14.57 -25.68
CA TYR A 70 -6.01 -15.68 -26.05
C TYR A 70 -4.70 -15.21 -26.72
N GLY A 71 -4.73 -14.13 -27.52
CA GLY A 71 -3.54 -13.57 -28.15
C GLY A 71 -2.50 -13.01 -27.17
N LEU A 72 -2.92 -12.53 -25.99
CA LEU A 72 -2.01 -12.00 -24.97
C LEU A 72 -1.34 -13.12 -24.18
N THR A 73 -2.08 -14.20 -23.90
CA THR A 73 -1.56 -15.36 -23.17
C THR A 73 -0.77 -16.33 -24.05
N ASN A 74 -0.92 -16.32 -25.38
CA ASN A 74 -0.15 -17.14 -26.32
C ASN A 74 1.15 -16.49 -26.81
N SER A 75 1.36 -15.21 -26.56
CA SER A 75 2.62 -14.57 -26.93
C SER A 75 3.74 -15.08 -26.03
N LEU A 76 4.68 -15.82 -26.62
CA LEU A 76 5.87 -16.34 -25.93
C LEU A 76 6.69 -15.22 -25.27
N LEU A 77 6.77 -14.05 -25.93
CA LEU A 77 7.46 -12.89 -25.40
C LEU A 77 6.79 -12.39 -24.12
N ILE A 78 5.47 -12.21 -24.14
CA ILE A 78 4.71 -11.73 -22.97
C ILE A 78 4.79 -12.75 -21.83
N ALA A 79 4.63 -14.04 -22.13
CA ALA A 79 4.75 -15.12 -21.16
C ALA A 79 6.12 -15.11 -20.47
N ASN A 80 7.21 -15.02 -21.24
CA ASN A 80 8.56 -14.96 -20.71
C ASN A 80 8.78 -13.71 -19.85
N VAL A 81 8.40 -12.53 -20.34
CA VAL A 81 8.57 -11.27 -19.61
C VAL A 81 7.82 -11.31 -18.27
N MET A 82 6.59 -11.82 -18.25
CA MET A 82 5.82 -11.92 -17.01
C MET A 82 6.41 -12.95 -16.03
N THR A 83 6.83 -14.11 -16.54
CA THR A 83 7.39 -15.19 -15.72
C THR A 83 8.75 -14.80 -15.12
N TYR A 84 9.69 -14.37 -15.97
CA TYR A 84 11.01 -13.94 -15.49
C TYR A 84 10.96 -12.62 -14.74
N GLY A 85 10.07 -11.70 -15.14
CA GLY A 85 9.82 -10.45 -14.42
C GLY A 85 9.37 -10.70 -12.98
N THR A 86 8.49 -11.68 -12.77
CA THR A 86 8.08 -12.12 -11.42
C THR A 86 9.29 -12.58 -10.61
N LEU A 87 10.14 -13.46 -11.16
CA LEU A 87 11.34 -13.96 -10.48
C LEU A 87 12.34 -12.85 -10.15
N VAL A 88 12.57 -11.91 -11.08
CA VAL A 88 13.47 -10.77 -10.89
C VAL A 88 12.95 -9.87 -9.75
N VAL A 89 11.64 -9.59 -9.72
CA VAL A 89 11.04 -8.78 -8.65
C VAL A 89 11.13 -9.48 -7.30
N GLU A 90 10.82 -10.78 -7.23
CA GLU A 90 10.93 -11.57 -5.99
C GLU A 90 12.37 -11.60 -5.46
N LEU A 91 13.35 -11.87 -6.32
CA LEU A 91 14.76 -11.86 -5.92
C LEU A 91 15.22 -10.46 -5.49
N SER A 92 14.76 -9.42 -6.19
CA SER A 92 15.02 -8.03 -5.81
C SER A 92 14.44 -7.69 -4.45
N LEU A 93 13.23 -8.16 -4.13
CA LEU A 93 12.61 -7.99 -2.80
C LEU A 93 13.36 -8.76 -1.71
N ALA A 94 13.91 -9.94 -2.02
CA ALA A 94 14.70 -10.71 -1.06
C ALA A 94 16.01 -10.00 -0.69
N ILE A 95 16.74 -9.47 -1.69
CA ILE A 95 18.13 -9.00 -1.51
C ILE A 95 18.23 -7.47 -1.55
N LEU A 96 17.71 -6.83 -2.61
CA LEU A 96 17.93 -5.40 -2.89
C LEU A 96 17.10 -4.49 -1.98
N ILE A 97 16.07 -5.00 -1.30
CA ILE A 97 15.25 -4.21 -0.36
C ILE A 97 16.08 -3.57 0.77
N TRP A 98 17.20 -4.21 1.13
CA TRP A 98 18.12 -3.72 2.16
C TRP A 98 18.90 -2.49 1.71
N ASN A 99 19.13 -2.32 0.40
CA ASN A 99 19.80 -1.15 -0.16
C ASN A 99 18.88 0.07 -0.12
N ARG A 100 19.24 1.07 0.71
CA ARG A 100 18.44 2.30 0.91
C ARG A 100 18.11 3.05 -0.39
N ARG A 101 18.98 3.00 -1.40
CA ARG A 101 18.81 3.72 -2.67
C ARG A 101 17.85 3.01 -3.62
N LEU A 102 17.87 1.68 -3.64
CA LEU A 102 17.02 0.85 -4.51
C LEU A 102 15.68 0.48 -3.87
N ARG A 103 15.61 0.50 -2.54
CA ARG A 103 14.43 0.16 -1.75
C ARG A 103 13.10 0.75 -2.26
N PRO A 104 12.95 2.05 -2.54
CA PRO A 104 11.67 2.58 -3.01
C PRO A 104 11.24 1.96 -4.35
N TRP A 105 12.18 1.71 -5.26
CA TRP A 105 11.93 1.07 -6.55
C TRP A 105 11.54 -0.39 -6.39
N VAL A 106 12.24 -1.12 -5.52
CA VAL A 106 11.95 -2.52 -5.21
C VAL A 106 10.57 -2.67 -4.55
N ILE A 107 10.22 -1.78 -3.62
CA ILE A 107 8.88 -1.76 -3.01
C ILE A 107 7.81 -1.45 -4.05
N ALA A 108 8.03 -0.46 -4.93
CA ALA A 108 7.08 -0.13 -5.99
C ALA A 108 6.85 -1.30 -6.95
N ALA A 109 7.92 -1.99 -7.37
CA ALA A 109 7.84 -3.18 -8.19
C ALA A 109 7.08 -4.32 -7.47
N GLY A 110 7.34 -4.49 -6.17
CA GLY A 110 6.63 -5.46 -5.35
C GLY A 110 5.14 -5.16 -5.18
N ILE A 111 4.75 -3.88 -5.05
CA ILE A 111 3.34 -3.47 -5.03
C ILE A 111 2.69 -3.77 -6.38
N ALA A 112 3.35 -3.40 -7.49
CA ALA A 112 2.84 -3.67 -8.83
C ALA A 112 2.64 -5.18 -9.06
N LEU A 113 3.59 -6.02 -8.62
CA LEU A 113 3.47 -7.47 -8.70
C LEU A 113 2.27 -8.00 -7.90
N HIS A 114 2.07 -7.55 -6.66
CA HIS A 114 0.94 -8.01 -5.84
C HIS A 114 -0.40 -7.49 -6.32
N LEU A 115 -0.47 -6.28 -6.88
CA LEU A 115 -1.68 -5.78 -7.53
C LEU A 115 -2.00 -6.61 -8.79
N PHE A 116 -0.99 -6.94 -9.58
CA PHE A 116 -1.17 -7.85 -10.71
C PHE A 116 -1.70 -9.20 -10.23
N ILE A 117 -1.11 -9.78 -9.17
CA ILE A 117 -1.56 -11.06 -8.61
C ILE A 117 -3.00 -10.98 -8.08
N GLU A 118 -3.36 -9.91 -7.36
CA GLU A 118 -4.71 -9.74 -6.81
C GLU A 118 -5.77 -9.63 -7.90
N LEU A 119 -5.45 -8.95 -9.00
CA LEU A 119 -6.34 -8.82 -10.15
C LEU A 119 -6.39 -10.12 -10.97
N ALA A 120 -5.27 -10.82 -11.09
CA ALA A 120 -5.13 -12.01 -11.90
C ALA A 120 -5.63 -13.31 -11.22
N PHE A 121 -5.43 -13.44 -9.90
CA PHE A 121 -5.57 -14.69 -9.17
C PHE A 121 -6.42 -14.56 -7.89
N ALA A 122 -7.16 -15.61 -7.56
CA ALA A 122 -8.03 -15.67 -6.38
C ALA A 122 -7.28 -16.18 -5.13
N LEU A 123 -6.24 -15.46 -4.69
CA LEU A 123 -5.39 -15.87 -3.55
C LEU A 123 -5.83 -15.32 -2.18
N GLY A 124 -7.05 -14.78 -2.07
CA GLY A 124 -7.60 -14.23 -0.83
C GLY A 124 -6.80 -13.03 -0.30
N PHE A 125 -6.39 -13.07 0.97
CA PHE A 125 -5.71 -11.93 1.64
C PHE A 125 -4.21 -11.83 1.37
N PHE A 126 -3.63 -12.75 0.60
CA PHE A 126 -2.18 -12.83 0.38
C PHE A 126 -1.59 -11.50 -0.10
N SER A 127 -2.13 -10.94 -1.19
CA SER A 127 -1.61 -9.72 -1.81
C SER A 127 -1.67 -8.52 -0.86
N ILE A 128 -2.77 -8.40 -0.10
CA ILE A 128 -2.98 -7.30 0.86
C ILE A 128 -1.99 -7.39 2.02
N VAL A 129 -1.77 -8.60 2.55
CA VAL A 129 -0.78 -8.82 3.62
C VAL A 129 0.62 -8.46 3.14
N MET A 130 1.00 -8.88 1.93
CA MET A 130 2.33 -8.58 1.40
C MET A 130 2.53 -7.09 1.14
N ILE A 131 1.54 -6.39 0.55
CA ILE A 131 1.60 -4.93 0.35
C ILE A 131 1.71 -4.20 1.71
N THR A 132 0.91 -4.60 2.69
CA THR A 132 0.93 -4.00 4.04
C THR A 132 2.28 -4.20 4.72
N SER A 133 2.91 -5.37 4.52
CA SER A 133 4.22 -5.68 5.11
C SER A 133 5.32 -4.71 4.67
N TYR A 134 5.20 -4.10 3.48
CA TYR A 134 6.19 -3.13 2.99
C TYR A 134 6.27 -1.85 3.82
N ILE A 135 5.24 -1.53 4.59
CA ILE A 135 5.27 -0.42 5.55
C ILE A 135 6.44 -0.58 6.52
N SER A 136 6.80 -1.82 6.87
CA SER A 136 7.94 -2.12 7.76
C SER A 136 9.29 -1.66 7.20
N PHE A 137 9.41 -1.42 5.89
CA PHE A 137 10.65 -0.98 5.23
C PHE A 137 10.71 0.53 4.98
N VAL A 138 9.62 1.27 5.22
CA VAL A 138 9.53 2.71 5.00
C VAL A 138 10.33 3.46 6.08
N PRO A 139 11.26 4.36 5.71
CA PRO A 139 12.00 5.18 6.68
C PRO A 139 11.09 6.11 7.48
N GLU A 140 11.41 6.33 8.76
CA GLU A 140 10.67 7.22 9.66
C GLU A 140 10.50 8.63 9.06
N ASP A 141 11.59 9.23 8.55
CA ASP A 141 11.55 10.56 7.92
C ASP A 141 10.58 10.64 6.74
N ALA A 142 10.46 9.56 5.96
CA ALA A 142 9.54 9.50 4.82
C ALA A 142 8.09 9.43 5.31
N MET A 143 7.84 8.66 6.37
CA MET A 143 6.53 8.57 7.01
C MET A 143 6.11 9.91 7.63
N GLU A 144 7.01 10.60 8.34
CA GLU A 144 6.75 11.92 8.93
C GLU A 144 6.42 12.98 7.86
N ARG A 145 7.18 13.01 6.76
CA ARG A 145 6.89 13.89 5.61
C ARG A 145 5.52 13.60 5.01
N TRP A 146 5.17 12.33 4.86
CA TRP A 146 3.86 11.94 4.33
C TRP A 146 2.71 12.33 5.27
N LEU A 147 2.84 12.03 6.56
CA LEU A 147 1.83 12.35 7.58
C LEU A 147 1.64 13.86 7.75
N SER A 148 2.72 14.64 7.79
CA SER A 148 2.65 16.11 7.84
C SER A 148 1.98 16.70 6.60
N GLY A 149 2.28 16.14 5.42
CA GLY A 149 1.62 16.48 4.15
C GLY A 149 0.11 16.22 4.21
N VAL A 150 -0.31 15.02 4.62
CA VAL A 150 -1.72 14.62 4.77
C VAL A 150 -2.45 15.51 5.79
N ARG A 151 -1.85 15.74 6.96
CA ARG A 151 -2.39 16.66 7.99
C ARG A 151 -2.56 18.07 7.46
N SER A 152 -1.59 18.58 6.68
CA SER A 152 -1.69 19.93 6.09
C SER A 152 -2.83 20.04 5.06
N ARG A 153 -3.10 18.97 4.30
CA ARG A 153 -4.20 18.91 3.32
C ARG A 153 -5.55 18.81 4.00
N LEU A 154 -5.67 17.96 5.01
CA LEU A 154 -6.87 17.83 5.84
C LEU A 154 -7.19 19.14 6.56
N ARG A 155 -6.19 19.82 7.13
CA ARG A 155 -6.37 21.12 7.80
C ARG A 155 -6.85 22.20 6.82
N ARG A 156 -6.26 22.24 5.61
CA ARG A 156 -6.70 23.15 4.54
C ARG A 156 -8.11 22.85 4.03
N SER A 157 -8.48 21.58 3.93
CA SER A 157 -9.85 21.19 3.55
C SER A 157 -10.86 21.62 4.62
N ARG A 158 -10.57 21.34 5.90
CA ARG A 158 -11.40 21.77 7.03
C ARG A 158 -11.55 23.29 7.11
N SER A 159 -10.46 24.06 6.90
CA SER A 159 -10.55 25.53 6.92
C SER A 159 -11.36 26.08 5.74
N ARG A 160 -11.30 25.44 4.57
CA ARG A 160 -12.13 25.81 3.41
C ARG A 160 -13.61 25.52 3.65
N VAL A 161 -13.94 24.37 4.22
CA VAL A 161 -15.33 24.02 4.56
C VAL A 161 -15.88 24.95 5.63
N ALA A 162 -15.11 25.22 6.70
CA ALA A 162 -15.53 26.15 7.75
C ALA A 162 -15.77 27.57 7.21
N ARG A 163 -14.92 28.05 6.29
CA ARG A 163 -15.10 29.36 5.66
C ARG A 163 -16.36 29.43 4.80
N ARG A 164 -16.64 28.38 4.01
CA ARG A 164 -17.87 28.30 3.20
C ARG A 164 -19.14 28.24 4.05
N VAL A 165 -19.11 27.57 5.20
CA VAL A 165 -20.25 27.54 6.13
C VAL A 165 -20.48 28.91 6.77
N ALA A 166 -19.41 29.63 7.12
CA ALA A 166 -19.52 31.00 7.63
C ALA A 166 -20.08 31.96 6.55
N GLU A 167 -19.56 31.90 5.33
CA GLU A 167 -20.05 32.68 4.18
C GLU A 167 -21.54 32.39 3.85
N ALA A 168 -21.99 31.13 4.00
CA ALA A 168 -23.39 30.75 3.79
C ALA A 168 -24.33 31.19 4.94
N GLY A 169 -23.82 31.25 6.18
CA GLY A 169 -24.55 31.73 7.35
C GLY A 169 -24.82 33.24 7.27
N ASP A 170 -23.84 34.02 6.83
CA ASP A 170 -23.99 35.47 6.62
C ASP A 170 -24.88 35.81 5.41
N ALA A 171 -24.97 34.91 4.43
CA ALA A 171 -25.80 35.08 3.23
C ALA A 171 -27.28 34.72 3.42
N THR A 172 -27.74 34.50 4.66
CA THR A 172 -29.17 34.33 4.97
C THR A 172 -29.68 35.62 5.62
N PRO A 173 -30.15 36.63 4.86
CA PRO A 173 -30.84 37.75 5.45
C PRO A 173 -32.11 37.18 6.10
N ILE A 174 -32.24 37.36 7.41
CA ILE A 174 -33.52 37.21 8.09
C ILE A 174 -34.40 38.29 7.46
N ALA A 175 -35.21 37.91 6.47
CA ALA A 175 -36.26 38.76 5.93
C ALA A 175 -37.15 39.09 7.12
N HIS A 176 -37.00 40.31 7.62
CA HIS A 176 -37.82 40.89 8.65
C HIS A 176 -39.25 40.89 8.08
N LEU A 177 -40.04 39.90 8.46
CA LEU A 177 -41.49 39.90 8.23
C LEU A 177 -42.02 41.05 9.09
N ASP A 178 -42.28 42.18 8.46
CA ASP A 178 -42.96 43.32 9.06
C ASP A 178 -44.42 42.90 9.33
N PRO A 179 -44.88 42.80 10.59
CA PRO A 179 -46.27 42.51 10.88
C PRO A 179 -47.05 43.83 10.81
N ALA A 180 -47.91 43.94 9.79
CA ALA A 180 -49.15 44.71 9.74
C ALA A 180 -49.14 46.16 10.31
N SER A 181 -49.19 47.14 9.41
CA SER A 181 -49.73 48.48 9.70
C SER A 181 -51.27 48.44 9.81
N PRO A 182 -51.87 49.30 10.66
CA PRO A 182 -53.25 49.19 11.15
C PRO A 182 -54.35 49.43 10.10
#